data_AF-A0A8J4UNA9-F1
#
_entry.id   AF-A0A8J4UNA9-F1
#
_cell.length_a   1.000
_cell.length_b   1.000
_cell.length_c   1.000
_cell.angle_alpha   90.00
_cell.angle_beta   90.00
_cell.angle_gamma   90.00
#
_symmetry.space_group_name_H-M   'P 1'
#
loop_
_entity.id
_entity.type
_entity.pdbx_description
1 polymer ?
#
loop_
_entity_poly.entity_id
_entity_poly.type
_entity_poly.pdbx_seq_one_letter_code
_entity_poly.pdbx_strand_id
1 'polypeptide(L)'
;MGIKWYQDFGDAKLCSRDAALYTLTVIPGGLSQVTTSVQQEINPDVFCIQSANYGQGMSFIEPTVPTETNFDSLFDRFVGFFFRSPSGVPLAPVQGNSPGYVYGDLIQTMDVTEQRGFFRLPASASAANCLDTNPAAFLKDQMSRCVRSFALSEDCTMLDALNLKTYTSFSVFTGKDTGADLVSVAVETITLQSLDGTQILVQTDSAAASNYTPVFHGQICNQVVLQVKYTVKFGDAGQIVSVTASFVLGAVDKNTLPIQQEFQIKFVQ
;
A
#
# COMPACT_ATOMS: atom_id res chain seq x y z
N MET A 1 -0.88 33.90 -13.81
CA MET A 1 -0.06 33.05 -12.93
C MET A 1 -0.74 33.08 -11.56
N GLY A 2 -1.41 31.99 -11.17
CA GLY A 2 -2.19 31.93 -9.93
C GLY A 2 -1.35 31.35 -8.81
N ILE A 3 -1.27 32.03 -7.67
CA ILE A 3 -0.64 31.52 -6.46
C ILE A 3 -1.77 30.98 -5.58
N LYS A 4 -1.79 29.66 -5.31
CA LYS A 4 -2.74 29.01 -4.39
C LYS A 4 -2.19 29.11 -2.98
N TRP A 5 -2.95 29.72 -2.08
CA TRP A 5 -2.72 29.67 -0.63
C TRP A 5 -3.87 28.92 0.02
N TYR A 6 -3.54 28.13 1.04
CA TYR A 6 -4.47 27.27 1.76
C TYR A 6 -4.71 27.85 3.15
N GLN A 7 -5.96 28.08 3.52
CA GLN A 7 -6.35 28.51 4.86
C GLN A 7 -7.48 27.60 5.35
N ASP A 8 -7.25 26.91 6.47
CA ASP A 8 -8.15 25.88 6.98
C ASP A 8 -9.27 26.48 7.82
N PHE A 9 -10.50 26.23 7.40
CA PHE A 9 -11.70 26.37 8.22
C PHE A 9 -12.45 25.03 8.12
N GLY A 10 -12.34 24.21 9.17
CA GLY A 10 -13.03 22.92 9.25
C GLY A 10 -14.49 23.08 9.67
N ASP A 11 -15.42 22.48 8.93
CA ASP A 11 -15.97 21.15 9.24
C ASP A 11 -17.26 20.89 8.45
N ALA A 12 -17.27 19.79 7.70
CA ALA A 12 -18.36 18.81 7.64
C ALA A 12 -17.90 17.66 6.74
N LYS A 13 -17.45 16.54 7.32
CA LYS A 13 -17.31 15.23 6.65
C LYS A 13 -16.25 15.15 5.52
N LEU A 14 -14.99 15.47 5.81
CA LEU A 14 -13.69 15.02 5.21
C LEU A 14 -13.55 14.69 3.69
N CYS A 15 -14.56 14.92 2.85
CA CYS A 15 -14.58 14.51 1.43
C CYS A 15 -14.38 15.68 0.48
N SER A 16 -14.36 16.90 1.02
CA SER A 16 -14.27 18.11 0.22
C SER A 16 -13.65 19.23 1.02
N ARG A 17 -12.83 20.03 0.36
CA ARG A 17 -12.20 21.20 0.94
C ARG A 17 -12.61 22.46 0.18
N ASP A 18 -12.93 23.51 0.91
CA ASP A 18 -13.13 24.83 0.32
C ASP A 18 -11.76 25.41 -0.07
N ALA A 19 -11.53 25.55 -1.38
CA ALA A 19 -10.35 26.16 -1.96
C ALA A 19 -10.69 27.56 -2.46
N ALA A 20 -10.02 28.58 -1.92
CA ALA A 20 -10.13 29.94 -2.44
C ALA A 20 -9.20 30.12 -3.66
N LEU A 21 -9.79 30.35 -4.82
CA LEU A 21 -9.10 30.67 -6.05
C LEU A 21 -8.99 32.20 -6.21
N TYR A 22 -7.76 32.70 -6.31
CA TYR A 22 -7.47 34.11 -6.54
C TYR A 22 -7.03 34.29 -8.00
N THR A 23 -7.84 35.04 -8.76
CA THR A 23 -7.59 35.31 -10.17
C THR A 23 -7.19 36.77 -10.32
N LEU A 24 -5.97 37.02 -10.80
CA LEU A 24 -5.48 38.36 -11.11
C LEU A 24 -5.76 38.67 -12.58
N THR A 25 -6.57 39.69 -12.82
CA THR A 25 -6.90 40.17 -14.17
C THR A 25 -6.29 41.56 -14.36
N VAL A 26 -5.43 41.73 -15.37
CA VAL A 26 -4.79 43.01 -15.66
C VAL A 26 -5.64 43.77 -16.67
N ILE A 27 -6.13 44.95 -16.28
CA ILE A 27 -6.98 45.81 -17.11
C ILE A 27 -6.06 46.71 -17.97
N PRO A 28 -6.45 47.12 -19.22
CA PRO A 28 -5.62 47.93 -20.13
C PRO A 28 -5.23 49.36 -19.66
N GLY A 29 -5.27 49.64 -18.36
CA GLY A 29 -4.80 50.86 -17.71
C GLY A 29 -3.73 50.62 -16.62
N GLY A 30 -3.17 49.41 -16.52
CA GLY A 30 -2.08 49.09 -15.59
C GLY A 30 -2.50 48.73 -14.15
N LEU A 31 -3.81 48.72 -13.86
CA LEU A 31 -4.34 48.27 -12.58
C LEU A 31 -4.68 46.77 -12.63
N SER A 32 -4.25 46.04 -11.61
CA SER A 32 -4.53 44.61 -11.42
C SER A 32 -5.76 44.43 -10.53
N GLN A 33 -6.80 43.77 -11.03
CA GLN A 33 -7.98 43.39 -10.26
C GLN A 33 -7.82 41.96 -9.72
N VAL A 34 -7.99 41.76 -8.41
CA VAL A 34 -8.01 40.43 -7.78
C VAL A 34 -9.46 39.99 -7.62
N THR A 35 -9.82 38.89 -8.26
CA THR A 35 -11.12 38.24 -8.10
C THR A 35 -10.95 36.99 -7.26
N THR A 36 -11.72 36.85 -6.18
CA THR A 36 -11.69 35.68 -5.30
C THR A 36 -12.94 34.83 -5.51
N SER A 37 -12.77 33.51 -5.64
CA SER A 37 -13.89 32.57 -5.67
C SER A 37 -13.58 31.36 -4.81
N VAL A 38 -14.51 30.96 -3.95
CA VAL A 38 -14.39 29.73 -3.17
C VAL A 38 -15.02 28.59 -3.98
N GLN A 39 -14.26 27.53 -4.24
CA GLN A 39 -14.77 26.30 -4.86
C GLN A 39 -14.49 25.11 -3.95
N GLN A 40 -15.45 24.19 -3.93
CA GLN A 40 -15.36 22.96 -3.17
C GLN A 40 -14.60 21.91 -4.01
N GLU A 41 -13.34 21.61 -3.67
CA GLU A 41 -12.51 20.61 -4.36
C GLU A 41 -12.55 19.28 -3.59
N ILE A 42 -12.72 18.16 -4.32
CA ILE A 42 -12.61 16.80 -3.78
C ILE A 42 -11.16 16.34 -3.98
N ASN A 43 -10.43 16.10 -2.90
CA ASN A 43 -9.06 15.60 -2.97
C ASN A 43 -9.05 14.06 -2.95
N PRO A 44 -8.63 13.37 -4.03
CA PRO A 44 -8.62 11.90 -4.09
C PRO A 44 -7.60 11.24 -3.14
N ASP A 45 -6.64 12.00 -2.59
CA ASP A 45 -5.62 11.50 -1.66
C ASP A 45 -6.05 11.60 -0.17
N VAL A 46 -7.28 12.04 0.12
CA VAL A 46 -7.80 12.17 1.49
C VAL A 46 -8.76 11.03 1.81
N PHE A 47 -8.55 10.38 2.95
CA PHE A 47 -9.46 9.37 3.50
C PHE A 47 -10.87 9.95 3.72
N CYS A 48 -11.82 9.50 2.92
CA CYS A 48 -13.20 9.98 2.93
C CYS A 48 -14.08 9.10 3.84
N ILE A 49 -14.66 9.68 4.90
CA ILE A 49 -15.68 9.01 5.71
C ILE A 49 -17.06 9.48 5.27
N GLN A 50 -17.81 8.59 4.61
CA GLN A 50 -19.21 8.82 4.28
C GLN A 50 -20.11 8.11 5.31
N SER A 51 -20.87 8.88 6.09
CA SER A 51 -21.90 8.32 6.96
C SER A 51 -23.20 8.07 6.19
N ALA A 52 -23.50 6.81 5.91
CA ALA A 52 -24.78 6.39 5.37
C ALA A 52 -25.74 6.05 6.51
N ASN A 53 -26.70 6.95 6.78
CA ASN A 53 -27.75 6.71 7.77
C ASN A 53 -29.05 6.31 7.04
N TYR A 54 -29.17 5.06 6.60
CA TYR A 54 -30.42 4.54 6.02
C TYR A 54 -31.22 3.82 7.09
N GLY A 55 -32.56 3.86 7.00
CA GLY A 55 -33.47 3.53 8.10
C GLY A 55 -33.32 2.13 8.73
N GLN A 56 -32.73 1.16 8.04
CA GLN A 56 -32.41 -0.18 8.58
C GLN A 56 -31.06 -0.25 9.31
N GLY A 57 -30.22 0.78 9.22
CA GLY A 57 -28.95 0.92 9.93
C GLY A 57 -29.07 1.66 11.29
N MET A 58 -30.23 2.23 11.61
CA MET A 58 -30.46 2.96 12.87
C MET A 58 -30.56 2.06 14.12
N SER A 59 -30.48 0.74 13.95
CA SER A 59 -30.36 -0.21 15.06
C SER A 59 -28.91 -0.39 15.54
N PHE A 60 -27.94 0.20 14.85
CA PHE A 60 -26.54 0.16 15.25
C PHE A 60 -26.17 1.43 16.02
N ILE A 61 -25.39 1.25 17.09
CA ILE A 61 -24.82 2.34 17.89
C ILE A 61 -24.08 3.30 16.96
N GLU A 62 -24.31 4.61 17.09
CA GLU A 62 -23.55 5.61 16.34
C GLU A 62 -22.05 5.39 16.60
N PRO A 63 -21.25 5.10 15.56
CA PRO A 63 -19.83 4.85 15.75
C PRO A 63 -19.15 6.14 16.21
N THR A 64 -18.21 5.99 17.15
CA THR A 64 -17.38 7.10 17.63
C THR A 64 -16.63 7.72 16.46
N VAL A 65 -16.79 9.04 16.28
CA VAL A 65 -16.12 9.78 15.19
C VAL A 65 -14.61 9.83 15.46
N PRO A 66 -13.77 9.47 14.47
CA PRO A 66 -12.32 9.60 14.59
C PRO A 66 -11.89 11.06 14.80
N THR A 67 -11.11 11.27 15.85
CA THR A 67 -10.36 12.49 16.19
C THR A 67 -8.88 12.14 16.24
N GLU A 68 -7.98 13.11 16.15
CA GLU A 68 -6.53 12.85 16.26
C GLU A 68 -6.16 12.08 17.54
N THR A 69 -6.88 12.31 18.64
CA THR A 69 -6.63 11.70 19.95
C THR A 69 -7.21 10.31 20.12
N ASN A 70 -8.21 9.91 19.32
CA ASN A 70 -8.84 8.60 19.43
C ASN A 70 -8.59 7.72 18.18
N PHE A 71 -7.97 8.28 17.13
CA PHE A 71 -7.79 7.61 15.85
C PHE A 71 -7.07 6.28 16.01
N ASP A 72 -5.91 6.25 16.67
CA ASP A 72 -5.13 5.01 16.83
C ASP A 72 -5.94 3.93 17.55
N SER A 73 -6.70 4.32 18.59
CA SER A 73 -7.56 3.38 19.32
C SER A 73 -8.74 2.87 18.48
N LEU A 74 -9.33 3.71 17.63
CA LEU A 74 -10.41 3.32 16.73
C LEU A 74 -9.85 2.50 15.56
N PHE A 75 -8.68 2.86 15.03
CA PHE A 75 -7.97 2.14 13.98
C PHE A 75 -7.62 0.73 14.46
N ASP A 76 -6.98 0.58 15.61
CA ASP A 76 -6.67 -0.73 16.20
C ASP A 76 -7.94 -1.57 16.43
N ARG A 77 -9.03 -0.91 16.87
CA ARG A 77 -10.31 -1.57 17.12
C ARG A 77 -11.00 -2.03 15.83
N PHE A 78 -10.94 -1.25 14.75
CA PHE A 78 -11.75 -1.49 13.54
C PHE A 78 -10.97 -2.09 12.37
N VAL A 79 -9.66 -1.83 12.24
CA VAL A 79 -8.80 -2.49 11.24
C VAL A 79 -8.74 -3.98 11.50
N GLY A 80 -8.63 -4.36 12.77
CA GLY A 80 -8.81 -5.75 13.17
C GLY A 80 -10.17 -6.29 12.74
N PHE A 81 -11.24 -5.50 12.85
CA PHE A 81 -12.65 -5.88 12.63
C PHE A 81 -13.04 -6.10 11.16
N PHE A 82 -12.52 -5.30 10.21
CA PHE A 82 -12.69 -5.59 8.77
C PHE A 82 -12.08 -6.95 8.38
N PHE A 83 -11.11 -7.39 9.16
CA PHE A 83 -10.41 -8.65 9.00
C PHE A 83 -10.53 -9.55 10.26
N ARG A 84 -11.66 -9.49 10.98
CA ARG A 84 -12.00 -10.39 12.10
C ARG A 84 -13.30 -11.10 11.76
N SER A 85 -13.36 -12.39 12.11
CA SER A 85 -14.65 -13.06 12.22
C SER A 85 -15.47 -12.41 13.34
N PRO A 86 -16.82 -12.37 13.27
CA PRO A 86 -17.69 -11.84 14.32
C PRO A 86 -17.42 -12.40 15.72
N SER A 87 -16.75 -13.55 15.82
CA SER A 87 -16.35 -14.21 17.06
C SER A 87 -15.11 -13.61 17.76
N GLY A 88 -14.51 -12.54 17.23
CA GLY A 88 -13.35 -11.90 17.86
C GLY A 88 -12.07 -12.75 17.81
N VAL A 89 -12.02 -13.77 16.97
CA VAL A 89 -10.77 -14.49 16.66
C VAL A 89 -10.09 -13.75 15.50
N PRO A 90 -8.75 -13.52 15.53
CA PRO A 90 -8.02 -13.09 14.33
C PRO A 90 -8.51 -13.91 13.13
N LEU A 91 -8.70 -13.33 11.94
CA LEU A 91 -8.97 -14.16 10.76
C LEU A 91 -7.81 -15.14 10.62
N ALA A 92 -8.01 -16.36 11.11
CA ALA A 92 -7.22 -17.47 10.67
C ALA A 92 -7.61 -17.70 9.21
N PRO A 93 -6.67 -18.06 8.32
CA PRO A 93 -7.04 -18.53 7.00
C PRO A 93 -7.96 -19.74 7.17
N VAL A 94 -9.27 -19.51 7.06
CA VAL A 94 -10.27 -20.57 7.12
C VAL A 94 -10.24 -21.28 5.77
N GLN A 95 -10.11 -22.60 5.81
CA GLN A 95 -10.23 -23.43 4.62
C GLN A 95 -11.64 -23.24 4.03
N GLY A 96 -11.71 -22.75 2.80
CA GLY A 96 -12.96 -22.66 2.05
C GLY A 96 -13.21 -23.95 1.26
N ASN A 97 -14.34 -24.01 0.58
CA ASN A 97 -14.70 -25.11 -0.34
C ASN A 97 -14.77 -24.62 -1.80
N SER A 98 -14.11 -23.50 -2.12
CA SER A 98 -14.17 -22.89 -3.46
C SER A 98 -12.90 -23.19 -4.26
N PRO A 99 -13.02 -23.61 -5.54
CA PRO A 99 -11.87 -23.87 -6.41
C PRO A 99 -11.09 -22.59 -6.80
N GLY A 100 -11.64 -21.41 -6.51
CA GLY A 100 -10.99 -20.12 -6.77
C GLY A 100 -11.47 -19.03 -5.81
N TYR A 101 -10.84 -17.86 -5.92
CA TYR A 101 -11.17 -16.67 -5.14
C TYR A 101 -12.29 -15.87 -5.81
N VAL A 102 -13.09 -15.18 -5.00
CA VAL A 102 -14.05 -14.18 -5.49
C VAL A 102 -13.61 -12.78 -5.12
N TYR A 103 -14.14 -11.77 -5.80
CA TYR A 103 -13.80 -10.37 -5.56
C TYR A 103 -13.84 -10.03 -4.07
N GLY A 104 -12.73 -9.49 -3.55
CA GLY A 104 -12.60 -9.07 -2.16
C GLY A 104 -12.15 -10.17 -1.19
N ASP A 105 -12.04 -11.44 -1.61
CA ASP A 105 -11.47 -12.48 -0.76
C ASP A 105 -10.01 -12.19 -0.41
N LEU A 106 -9.62 -12.49 0.83
CA LEU A 106 -8.21 -12.43 1.21
C LEU A 106 -7.44 -13.58 0.56
N ILE A 107 -6.33 -13.24 -0.09
CA ILE A 107 -5.49 -14.23 -0.77
C ILE A 107 -4.66 -14.99 0.27
N GLN A 108 -4.73 -16.32 0.26
CA GLN A 108 -4.02 -17.16 1.21
C GLN A 108 -2.60 -17.44 0.74
N THR A 109 -1.66 -17.51 1.68
CA THR A 109 -0.26 -17.85 1.42
C THR A 109 0.23 -18.96 2.33
N MET A 110 1.31 -19.60 1.91
CA MET A 110 2.11 -20.52 2.70
C MET A 110 3.55 -19.98 2.73
N ASP A 111 4.07 -19.72 3.92
CA ASP A 111 5.46 -19.30 4.07
C ASP A 111 6.44 -20.48 4.04
N VAL A 112 7.74 -20.19 4.09
CA VAL A 112 8.82 -21.19 4.10
C VAL A 112 8.83 -22.07 5.35
N THR A 113 8.10 -21.70 6.40
CA THR A 113 7.95 -22.47 7.65
C THR A 113 6.66 -23.29 7.69
N GLU A 114 6.01 -23.43 6.53
CA GLU A 114 4.72 -24.13 6.37
C GLU A 114 3.60 -23.53 7.23
N GLN A 115 3.67 -22.23 7.52
CA GLN A 115 2.59 -21.50 8.17
C GLN A 115 1.68 -20.83 7.13
N ARG A 116 0.38 -21.07 7.30
CA ARG A 116 -0.64 -20.39 6.49
C ARG A 116 -0.79 -18.95 6.94
N GLY A 117 -0.80 -18.05 5.98
CA GLY A 117 -1.02 -16.62 6.19
C GLY A 117 -1.89 -16.01 5.10
N PHE A 118 -1.78 -14.70 4.97
CA PHE A 118 -2.37 -13.95 3.88
C PHE A 118 -1.30 -13.23 3.09
N PHE A 119 -1.58 -13.01 1.81
CA PHE A 119 -0.79 -12.15 0.97
C PHE A 119 -0.83 -10.73 1.56
N ARG A 120 0.33 -10.18 1.90
CA ARG A 120 0.45 -8.85 2.49
C ARG A 120 1.08 -7.89 1.50
N LEU A 121 0.50 -6.71 1.40
CA LEU A 121 1.05 -5.60 0.62
C LEU A 121 1.16 -4.39 1.55
N PRO A 122 2.37 -3.95 1.91
CA PRO A 122 2.54 -2.82 2.80
C PRO A 122 1.78 -1.57 2.32
N ALA A 123 1.19 -0.84 3.26
CA ALA A 123 0.46 0.39 2.96
C ALA A 123 0.68 1.45 4.04
N SER A 124 0.34 2.69 3.73
CA SER A 124 0.33 3.76 4.73
C SER A 124 -0.70 3.46 5.82
N ALA A 125 -0.27 3.49 7.08
CA ALA A 125 -1.18 3.67 8.21
C ALA A 125 -1.61 5.15 8.34
N SER A 126 -2.19 5.53 9.47
CA SER A 126 -2.57 6.93 9.78
C SER A 126 -1.44 7.95 9.65
N ALA A 127 -0.21 7.56 9.97
CA ALA A 127 0.93 8.47 10.08
C ALA A 127 1.92 8.39 8.89
N ALA A 128 1.46 8.08 7.68
CA ALA A 128 2.29 7.84 6.47
C ALA A 128 3.25 6.64 6.54
N ASN A 129 3.54 6.11 7.74
CA ASN A 129 4.46 5.01 7.97
C ASN A 129 3.96 3.70 7.35
N CYS A 130 4.90 2.87 6.89
CA CYS A 130 4.59 1.56 6.33
C CYS A 130 4.04 0.59 7.38
N LEU A 131 2.85 0.06 7.11
CA LEU A 131 2.24 -1.07 7.81
C LEU A 131 2.38 -2.33 6.94
N ASP A 132 3.28 -3.23 7.32
CA ASP A 132 3.61 -4.44 6.55
C ASP A 132 2.54 -5.53 6.62
N THR A 133 1.53 -5.38 7.47
CA THR A 133 0.50 -6.40 7.73
C THR A 133 -0.79 -6.18 6.94
N ASN A 134 -0.85 -5.17 6.08
CA ASN A 134 -2.03 -4.89 5.27
C ASN A 134 -2.31 -6.02 4.26
N PRO A 135 -3.45 -6.72 4.35
CA PRO A 135 -3.73 -7.87 3.49
C PRO A 135 -4.18 -7.44 2.10
N ALA A 136 -3.78 -8.19 1.08
CA ALA A 136 -4.25 -8.03 -0.29
C ALA A 136 -5.52 -8.86 -0.53
N ALA A 137 -6.47 -8.26 -1.24
CA ALA A 137 -7.73 -8.89 -1.59
C ALA A 137 -7.81 -9.14 -3.10
N PHE A 138 -8.40 -10.28 -3.48
CA PHE A 138 -8.52 -10.71 -4.85
C PHE A 138 -9.35 -9.73 -5.70
N LEU A 139 -8.87 -9.44 -6.91
CA LEU A 139 -9.45 -8.47 -7.85
C LEU A 139 -9.58 -7.03 -7.32
N LYS A 140 -8.80 -6.68 -6.30
CA LYS A 140 -8.64 -5.29 -5.85
C LYS A 140 -7.25 -4.80 -6.22
N ASP A 141 -7.16 -4.22 -7.42
CA ASP A 141 -5.98 -3.47 -7.83
C ASP A 141 -5.73 -2.35 -6.81
N GLN A 142 -4.51 -2.30 -6.28
CA GLN A 142 -4.14 -1.33 -5.25
C GLN A 142 -2.71 -0.85 -5.48
N MET A 143 -2.50 0.43 -5.17
CA MET A 143 -1.20 1.08 -5.14
C MET A 143 -1.10 1.85 -3.83
N SER A 144 -0.01 1.66 -3.11
CA SER A 144 0.26 2.32 -1.85
C SER A 144 1.65 2.92 -1.85
N ARG A 145 1.79 4.03 -1.16
CA ARG A 145 3.07 4.65 -0.83
C ARG A 145 3.12 4.82 0.67
N CYS A 146 4.28 4.57 1.25
CA CYS A 146 4.50 4.75 2.67
C CYS A 146 5.95 5.12 2.92
N VAL A 147 6.21 5.76 4.06
CA VAL A 147 7.54 6.16 4.48
C VAL A 147 8.10 5.20 5.52
N ARG A 148 9.42 5.01 5.51
CA ARG A 148 10.13 4.18 6.48
C ARG A 148 11.39 4.88 6.96
N SER A 149 11.48 5.02 8.28
CA SER A 149 12.68 5.45 9.00
C SER A 149 13.36 4.22 9.60
N PHE A 150 14.69 4.14 9.52
CA PHE A 150 15.48 3.06 10.10
C PHE A 150 16.93 3.51 10.34
N ALA A 151 17.66 2.81 11.20
CA ALA A 151 19.06 3.06 11.48
C ALA A 151 19.95 2.37 10.44
N LEU A 152 20.47 3.14 9.47
CA LEU A 152 21.25 2.59 8.34
C LEU A 152 22.33 1.55 8.72
N SER A 153 23.13 1.80 9.75
CA SER A 153 24.23 0.91 10.14
C SER A 153 23.78 -0.38 10.82
N GLU A 154 22.58 -0.39 11.39
CA GLU A 154 22.06 -1.53 12.17
C GLU A 154 21.04 -2.32 11.35
N ASP A 155 20.17 -1.61 10.63
CA ASP A 155 18.98 -2.18 10.00
C ASP A 155 19.20 -2.57 8.54
N CYS A 156 20.24 -2.05 7.85
CA CYS A 156 20.41 -2.25 6.41
C CYS A 156 20.29 -3.72 6.00
N THR A 157 20.95 -4.63 6.71
CA THR A 157 20.94 -6.08 6.42
C THR A 157 19.99 -6.88 7.30
N MET A 158 19.41 -6.25 8.33
CA MET A 158 18.61 -6.91 9.37
C MET A 158 17.11 -6.70 9.18
N LEU A 159 16.71 -5.59 8.56
CA LEU A 159 15.31 -5.23 8.40
C LEU A 159 14.73 -5.90 7.15
N ASP A 160 13.86 -6.87 7.37
CA ASP A 160 13.23 -7.66 6.31
C ASP A 160 12.53 -6.79 5.25
N ALA A 161 11.93 -5.67 5.64
CA ALA A 161 11.23 -4.78 4.71
C ALA A 161 12.16 -4.09 3.68
N LEU A 162 13.48 -4.18 3.85
CA LEU A 162 14.47 -3.69 2.89
C LEU A 162 14.92 -4.79 1.92
N ASN A 163 14.61 -6.05 2.22
CA ASN A 163 15.11 -7.21 1.50
C ASN A 163 14.06 -7.74 0.52
N LEU A 164 14.42 -7.92 -0.76
CA LEU A 164 13.50 -8.46 -1.77
C LEU A 164 12.97 -9.84 -1.37
N LYS A 165 13.77 -10.63 -0.65
CA LYS A 165 13.42 -11.99 -0.23
C LYS A 165 12.11 -12.05 0.57
N THR A 166 11.84 -11.02 1.36
CA THR A 166 10.60 -10.85 2.15
C THR A 166 9.36 -10.85 1.27
N TYR A 167 9.49 -10.37 0.04
CA TYR A 167 8.41 -10.19 -0.93
C TYR A 167 8.29 -11.36 -1.92
N THR A 168 9.15 -12.37 -1.81
CA THR A 168 9.16 -13.53 -2.72
C THR A 168 9.19 -14.88 -1.99
N SER A 169 9.57 -14.92 -0.70
CA SER A 169 9.72 -16.16 0.09
C SER A 169 8.40 -16.65 0.68
N PHE A 170 7.39 -16.77 -0.17
CA PHE A 170 6.12 -17.42 0.15
C PHE A 170 5.51 -17.96 -1.15
N SER A 171 4.57 -18.88 -1.00
CA SER A 171 3.75 -19.37 -2.10
C SER A 171 2.30 -18.98 -1.87
N VAL A 172 1.57 -18.74 -2.96
CA VAL A 172 0.16 -18.36 -2.97
C VAL A 172 -0.68 -19.58 -3.28
N PHE A 173 -1.76 -19.80 -2.54
CA PHE A 173 -2.71 -20.86 -2.86
C PHE A 173 -3.48 -20.51 -4.13
N THR A 174 -3.60 -21.46 -5.05
CA THR A 174 -4.38 -21.31 -6.31
C THR A 174 -5.86 -21.08 -6.04
N GLY A 175 -6.42 -21.73 -5.01
CA GLY A 175 -7.82 -21.63 -4.60
C GLY A 175 -7.97 -21.58 -3.08
N LYS A 176 -9.20 -21.71 -2.60
CA LYS A 176 -9.50 -21.72 -1.15
C LYS A 176 -9.74 -23.13 -0.60
N ASP A 177 -9.79 -24.13 -1.47
CA ASP A 177 -10.05 -25.52 -1.15
C ASP A 177 -8.86 -26.22 -0.49
N THR A 178 -9.12 -27.34 0.16
CA THR A 178 -8.11 -28.11 0.91
C THR A 178 -7.06 -28.75 0.02
N GLY A 179 -7.35 -28.93 -1.27
CA GLY A 179 -6.44 -29.51 -2.27
C GLY A 179 -5.78 -28.47 -3.17
N ALA A 180 -5.94 -27.17 -2.89
CA ALA A 180 -5.38 -26.10 -3.71
C ALA A 180 -3.86 -26.21 -3.83
N ASP A 181 -3.37 -26.22 -5.07
CA ASP A 181 -1.95 -26.15 -5.38
C ASP A 181 -1.34 -24.81 -4.91
N LEU A 182 -0.02 -24.77 -4.81
CA LEU A 182 0.75 -23.60 -4.44
C LEU A 182 1.52 -23.05 -5.64
N VAL A 183 1.54 -21.73 -5.78
CA VAL A 183 2.30 -21.02 -6.80
C VAL A 183 3.27 -20.05 -6.15
N SER A 184 4.57 -20.22 -6.41
CA SER A 184 5.60 -19.33 -5.90
C SER A 184 5.61 -17.99 -6.63
N VAL A 185 6.07 -16.94 -5.94
CA VAL A 185 6.26 -15.62 -6.54
C VAL A 185 7.51 -15.63 -7.41
N ALA A 186 7.34 -15.49 -8.73
CA ALA A 186 8.45 -15.40 -9.67
C ALA A 186 8.94 -13.94 -9.79
N VAL A 187 10.25 -13.74 -9.82
CA VAL A 187 10.82 -12.41 -10.08
C VAL A 187 10.84 -12.18 -11.59
N GLU A 188 10.15 -11.13 -12.04
CA GLU A 188 10.03 -10.79 -13.46
C GLU A 188 11.10 -9.78 -13.89
N THR A 189 11.29 -8.71 -13.12
CA THR A 189 12.34 -7.72 -13.39
C THR A 189 12.93 -7.16 -12.10
N ILE A 190 14.21 -6.79 -12.17
CA ILE A 190 14.90 -6.03 -11.13
C ILE A 190 15.52 -4.79 -11.78
N THR A 191 15.19 -3.62 -11.26
CA THR A 191 15.82 -2.35 -11.63
C THR A 191 16.67 -1.86 -10.47
N LEU A 192 17.95 -1.59 -10.70
CA LEU A 192 18.83 -0.97 -9.71
C LEU A 192 18.75 0.54 -9.84
N GLN A 193 18.62 1.23 -8.71
CA GLN A 193 18.60 2.68 -8.62
C GLN A 193 19.77 3.19 -7.79
N SER A 194 20.60 4.07 -8.36
CA SER A 194 21.67 4.75 -7.62
C SER A 194 21.15 5.93 -6.78
N LEU A 195 22.02 6.50 -5.96
CA LEU A 195 21.69 7.63 -5.06
C LEU A 195 21.18 8.87 -5.79
N ASP A 196 21.62 9.09 -7.03
CA ASP A 196 21.18 10.19 -7.90
C ASP A 196 19.88 9.89 -8.66
N GLY A 197 19.30 8.70 -8.46
CA GLY A 197 18.07 8.25 -9.13
C GLY A 197 18.28 7.60 -10.49
N THR A 198 19.53 7.42 -10.95
CA THR A 198 19.78 6.71 -12.22
C THR A 198 19.36 5.25 -12.09
N GLN A 199 18.61 4.75 -13.08
CA GLN A 199 18.04 3.40 -13.07
C GLN A 199 18.63 2.52 -14.18
N ILE A 200 18.95 1.27 -13.83
CA ILE A 200 19.44 0.26 -14.76
C ILE A 200 18.63 -1.03 -14.58
N LEU A 201 18.03 -1.51 -15.67
CA LEU A 201 17.36 -2.80 -15.70
C LEU A 201 18.41 -3.94 -15.72
N VAL A 202 18.25 -4.89 -14.82
CA VAL A 202 19.08 -6.10 -14.76
C VAL A 202 18.40 -7.21 -15.55
N GLN A 203 19.16 -7.89 -16.40
CA GLN A 203 18.75 -9.18 -16.95
C GLN A 203 19.02 -10.25 -15.90
N THR A 204 17.99 -10.62 -15.16
CA THR A 204 18.08 -11.63 -14.10
C THR A 204 17.37 -12.89 -14.55
N ASP A 205 18.01 -14.06 -14.39
CA ASP A 205 17.25 -15.29 -14.28
C ASP A 205 16.67 -15.41 -12.86
N SER A 206 15.59 -16.18 -12.69
CA SER A 206 14.92 -16.28 -11.38
C SER A 206 15.83 -16.82 -10.27
N ALA A 207 16.93 -17.51 -10.61
CA ALA A 207 17.91 -18.02 -9.65
C ALA A 207 18.84 -16.91 -9.14
N ALA A 208 19.29 -16.00 -10.01
CA ALA A 208 20.17 -14.89 -9.65
C ALA A 208 19.45 -13.77 -8.88
N ALA A 209 18.11 -13.73 -8.90
CA ALA A 209 17.34 -12.76 -8.10
C ALA A 209 17.64 -12.89 -6.59
N SER A 210 17.95 -14.10 -6.11
CA SER A 210 18.29 -14.35 -4.71
C SER A 210 19.63 -13.73 -4.27
N ASN A 211 20.48 -13.31 -5.21
CA ASN A 211 21.74 -12.63 -4.93
C ASN A 211 21.55 -11.14 -4.61
N TYR A 212 20.36 -10.59 -4.84
CA TYR A 212 20.06 -9.17 -4.59
C TYR A 212 19.55 -8.95 -3.17
N THR A 213 20.47 -8.98 -2.21
CA THR A 213 20.18 -8.72 -0.79
C THR A 213 20.79 -7.39 -0.37
N PRO A 214 20.19 -6.67 0.60
CA PRO A 214 20.76 -5.43 1.09
C PRO A 214 22.22 -5.60 1.56
N VAL A 215 23.09 -4.66 1.16
CA VAL A 215 24.50 -4.65 1.57
C VAL A 215 24.89 -3.27 2.07
N PHE A 216 25.45 -3.22 3.29
CA PHE A 216 25.93 -1.99 3.89
C PHE A 216 27.41 -1.76 3.56
N HIS A 217 27.72 -0.63 2.91
CA HIS A 217 29.06 -0.17 2.60
C HIS A 217 29.41 1.11 3.38
N GLY A 218 29.42 1.01 4.72
CA GLY A 218 29.89 2.04 5.65
C GLY A 218 28.98 3.28 5.80
N GLN A 219 28.53 3.87 4.69
CA GLN A 219 27.60 5.00 4.69
C GLN A 219 26.37 4.77 3.79
N ILE A 220 26.47 3.82 2.87
CA ILE A 220 25.45 3.55 1.85
C ILE A 220 24.93 2.13 2.06
N CYS A 221 23.62 1.98 2.12
CA CYS A 221 22.93 0.70 2.03
C CYS A 221 22.46 0.49 0.59
N ASN A 222 23.05 -0.47 -0.10
CA ASN A 222 22.69 -0.82 -1.48
C ASN A 222 21.63 -1.92 -1.50
N GLN A 223 20.91 -2.01 -2.61
CA GLN A 223 19.95 -3.08 -2.90
C GLN A 223 18.75 -3.08 -1.94
N VAL A 224 18.35 -1.91 -1.46
CA VAL A 224 17.17 -1.69 -0.62
C VAL A 224 15.91 -1.69 -1.46
N VAL A 225 14.88 -2.44 -1.08
CA VAL A 225 13.59 -2.40 -1.78
C VAL A 225 12.97 -1.00 -1.67
N LEU A 226 12.85 -0.30 -2.80
CA LEU A 226 12.12 0.95 -2.94
C LEU A 226 10.74 0.75 -3.59
N GLN A 227 10.62 -0.26 -4.46
CA GLN A 227 9.36 -0.55 -5.13
C GLN A 227 9.14 -2.05 -5.29
N VAL A 228 7.90 -2.49 -5.08
CA VAL A 228 7.44 -3.85 -5.42
C VAL A 228 6.14 -3.75 -6.21
N LYS A 229 6.11 -4.39 -7.38
CA LYS A 229 4.91 -4.48 -8.22
C LYS A 229 4.58 -5.94 -8.49
N TYR A 230 3.45 -6.39 -7.98
CA TYR A 230 2.93 -7.73 -8.24
C TYR A 230 1.96 -7.74 -9.42
N THR A 231 2.06 -8.77 -10.24
CA THR A 231 1.04 -9.13 -11.23
C THR A 231 0.53 -10.52 -10.90
N VAL A 232 -0.77 -10.61 -10.58
CA VAL A 232 -1.45 -11.88 -10.30
C VAL A 232 -2.26 -12.27 -11.51
N LYS A 233 -1.92 -13.40 -12.13
CA LYS A 233 -2.73 -14.00 -13.20
C LYS A 233 -3.76 -14.95 -12.61
N PHE A 234 -4.99 -14.88 -13.06
CA PHE A 234 -6.07 -15.75 -12.59
C PHE A 234 -6.86 -16.35 -13.76
N GLY A 235 -7.47 -17.51 -13.55
CA GLY A 235 -8.31 -18.20 -14.53
C GLY A 235 -9.79 -17.89 -14.37
N ASP A 236 -10.61 -18.45 -15.27
CA ASP A 236 -12.06 -18.18 -15.34
C ASP A 236 -12.84 -18.52 -14.07
N ALA A 237 -12.35 -19.47 -13.26
CA ALA A 237 -12.98 -19.86 -11.99
C ALA A 237 -12.44 -19.07 -10.79
N GLY A 238 -11.62 -18.04 -11.01
CA GLY A 238 -10.98 -17.23 -9.96
C GLY A 238 -9.76 -17.89 -9.32
N GLN A 239 -9.25 -18.98 -9.90
CA GLN A 239 -8.04 -19.64 -9.42
C GLN A 239 -6.81 -18.83 -9.82
N ILE A 240 -5.88 -18.61 -8.89
CA ILE A 240 -4.61 -17.92 -9.15
C ILE A 240 -3.71 -18.89 -9.93
N VAL A 241 -3.24 -18.47 -11.10
CA VAL A 241 -2.43 -19.30 -12.02
C VAL A 241 -0.95 -18.97 -11.89
N SER A 242 -0.60 -17.69 -11.73
CA SER A 242 0.79 -17.27 -11.55
C SER A 242 0.88 -15.95 -10.80
N VAL A 243 1.94 -15.76 -10.03
CA VAL A 243 2.25 -14.49 -9.39
C VAL A 243 3.66 -14.08 -9.79
N THR A 244 3.80 -12.90 -10.39
CA THR A 244 5.10 -12.29 -10.69
C THR A 244 5.31 -11.04 -9.86
N ALA A 245 6.57 -10.71 -9.58
CA ALA A 245 6.98 -9.50 -8.88
C ALA A 245 8.10 -8.78 -9.64
N SER A 246 7.95 -7.47 -9.79
CA SER A 246 8.97 -6.57 -10.34
C SER A 246 9.45 -5.60 -9.26
N PHE A 247 10.76 -5.37 -9.20
CA PHE A 247 11.41 -4.63 -8.11
C PHE A 247 12.19 -3.42 -8.60
N VAL A 248 12.20 -2.36 -7.80
CA VAL A 248 13.25 -1.34 -7.83
C VAL A 248 14.04 -1.43 -6.53
N LEU A 249 15.34 -1.68 -6.65
CA LEU A 249 16.27 -1.78 -5.53
C LEU A 249 17.22 -0.58 -5.54
N GLY A 250 17.19 0.23 -4.50
CA GLY A 250 17.91 1.48 -4.39
C GLY A 250 19.19 1.41 -3.56
N ALA A 251 20.07 2.37 -3.81
CA ALA A 251 21.09 2.82 -2.87
C ALA A 251 20.51 3.91 -1.97
N VAL A 252 20.78 3.84 -0.67
CA VAL A 252 20.24 4.74 0.37
C VAL A 252 21.39 5.18 1.28
N ASP A 253 21.50 6.47 1.54
CA ASP A 253 22.40 7.07 2.53
C ASP A 253 21.61 7.86 3.59
N LYS A 254 22.32 8.48 4.53
CA LYS A 254 21.69 9.27 5.60
C LYS A 254 20.87 10.46 5.09
N ASN A 255 21.19 11.01 3.93
CA ASN A 255 20.50 12.17 3.35
C ASN A 255 19.18 11.77 2.66
N THR A 256 19.07 10.50 2.27
CA THR A 256 17.87 9.93 1.63
C THR A 256 16.86 9.32 2.62
N LEU A 257 17.13 9.36 3.93
CA LEU A 257 16.20 8.91 4.96
C LEU A 257 15.24 10.03 5.42
N PRO A 258 13.97 9.71 5.74
CA PRO A 258 13.31 8.41 5.55
C PRO A 258 13.09 8.10 4.07
N ILE A 259 13.12 6.82 3.72
CA ILE A 259 12.79 6.41 2.34
C ILE A 259 11.28 6.37 2.14
N GLN A 260 10.84 6.66 0.93
CA GLN A 260 9.49 6.35 0.47
C GLN A 260 9.52 5.02 -0.29
N GLN A 261 8.70 4.06 0.13
CA GLN A 261 8.51 2.80 -0.58
C GLN A 261 7.16 2.83 -1.32
N GLU A 262 7.12 2.22 -2.50
CA GLU A 262 5.90 2.08 -3.30
C GLU A 262 5.56 0.60 -3.53
N PHE A 263 4.30 0.23 -3.27
CA PHE A 263 3.82 -1.13 -3.43
C PHE A 263 2.61 -1.13 -4.34
N GLN A 264 2.53 -2.12 -5.22
CA GLN A 264 1.41 -2.28 -6.13
C GLN A 264 1.10 -3.76 -6.33
N ILE A 265 -0.18 -4.07 -6.49
CA ILE A 265 -0.66 -5.36 -6.99
C ILE A 265 -1.73 -5.11 -8.03
N LYS A 266 -1.67 -5.88 -9.11
CA LYS A 266 -2.67 -5.88 -10.18
C LYS A 266 -3.10 -7.29 -10.52
N PHE A 267 -4.35 -7.42 -10.95
CA PHE A 267 -4.92 -8.69 -11.40
C PHE A 267 -5.13 -8.65 -12.91
N VAL A 268 -4.70 -9.71 -13.59
CA VAL A 268 -4.92 -9.90 -15.03
C VAL A 268 -5.43 -11.30 -15.28
N GLN A 269 -6.33 -11.45 -16.26
CA GLN A 269 -6.84 -12.75 -16.69
C GLN A 269 -6.02 -13.23 -17.88
#